data_AF-A0A933AIQ3-F1
#
_entry.id   AF-A0A933AIQ3-F1
#
_cell.length_a   1.000
_cell.length_b   1.000
_cell.length_c   1.000
_cell.angle_alpha   90.00
_cell.angle_beta   90.00
_cell.angle_gamma   90.00
#
_symmetry.space_group_name_H-M   'P 1'
#
loop_
_entity.id
_entity.type
_entity.pdbx_description
1 polymer ?
#
loop_
_entity_poly.entity_id
_entity_poly.type
_entity_poly.pdbx_seq_one_letter_code
_entity_poly.pdbx_strand_id
1 'polypeptide(L)'
;MDSVLLHPGGYRAALIATVDHFSQVLGFGETRLTIDEIESFEAAGITSEWDSAPICVAALALGGGRRPDFAALTQRLSAELRRAEFPAEAAHRLWAAHLPSANGLNFHDILLHSRDIDRSPVMAVFQQFTLGPAFEAAYGLPRTIVSEAYLLKYDRPALGVPVPPRSAIYTARPSNPPRGTPPQTGYAPEAELGAELVGLGHLPIIGYGSMQWLAGQVGGHGEHFLKPSPVQGLAAIGAAAGLPEPEALLAAHALAHGNGPHPLQALGEGRVMVFEDSAGSIRGVREAVALLGAGWECVGIGIAGGGPKLAALAKVADRVYPSINDALKNENGGSND
;
A
#
# COMPACT_ATOMS: atom_id res chain seq x y z
N MET A 1 2.29 3.71 7.46
CA MET A 1 0.86 3.75 7.88
C MET A 1 0.46 2.41 8.47
N ASP A 2 0.37 1.37 7.65
CA ASP A 2 0.14 0.00 8.12
C ASP A 2 1.19 -0.45 9.12
N SER A 3 0.76 -1.17 10.15
CA SER A 3 1.58 -1.66 11.27
C SER A 3 2.38 -0.59 12.05
N VAL A 4 2.12 0.69 11.81
CA VAL A 4 2.69 1.83 12.52
C VAL A 4 1.58 2.66 13.14
N LEU A 5 0.74 3.26 12.31
CA LEU A 5 -0.39 4.10 12.70
C LEU A 5 -1.68 3.28 12.84
N LEU A 6 -1.78 2.18 12.10
CA LEU A 6 -2.94 1.30 12.05
C LEU A 6 -2.54 -0.14 12.30
N HIS A 7 -3.43 -0.89 12.93
CA HIS A 7 -3.50 -2.34 12.80
C HIS A 7 -4.41 -2.65 11.61
N PRO A 8 -3.86 -3.13 10.47
CA PRO A 8 -4.66 -3.36 9.28
C PRO A 8 -5.57 -4.57 9.45
N GLY A 9 -6.82 -4.42 9.01
CA GLY A 9 -7.82 -5.50 8.99
C GLY A 9 -8.78 -5.40 7.81
N GLY A 10 -8.93 -4.21 7.21
CA GLY A 10 -9.86 -3.95 6.11
C GLY A 10 -9.57 -4.75 4.85
N TYR A 11 -8.32 -4.77 4.38
CA TYR A 11 -7.97 -5.51 3.15
C TYR A 11 -8.17 -7.01 3.29
N ARG A 12 -7.77 -7.61 4.42
CA ARG A 12 -7.99 -9.05 4.67
C ARG A 12 -9.48 -9.39 4.67
N ALA A 13 -10.29 -8.56 5.32
CA ALA A 13 -11.75 -8.74 5.30
C ALA A 13 -12.34 -8.56 3.88
N ALA A 14 -11.83 -7.60 3.10
CA ALA A 14 -12.29 -7.34 1.74
C ALA A 14 -11.92 -8.49 0.81
N LEU A 15 -10.69 -9.01 0.91
CA LEU A 15 -10.23 -10.20 0.19
C LEU A 15 -11.12 -11.41 0.47
N ILE A 16 -11.43 -11.69 1.74
CA ILE A 16 -12.33 -12.80 2.13
C ILE A 16 -13.71 -12.62 1.49
N ALA A 17 -14.28 -11.41 1.58
CA ALA A 17 -15.60 -11.12 1.04
C ALA A 17 -15.64 -11.18 -0.51
N THR A 18 -14.57 -10.75 -1.18
CA THR A 18 -14.44 -10.85 -2.63
C THR A 18 -14.39 -12.30 -3.10
N VAL A 19 -13.58 -13.15 -2.45
CA VAL A 19 -13.51 -14.58 -2.80
C VAL A 19 -14.86 -15.27 -2.56
N ASP A 20 -15.53 -14.96 -1.43
CA ASP A 20 -16.86 -15.49 -1.13
C ASP A 20 -17.90 -15.04 -2.18
N HIS A 21 -17.88 -13.77 -2.57
CA HIS A 21 -18.76 -13.24 -3.61
C HIS A 21 -18.60 -14.00 -4.92
N PHE A 22 -17.37 -14.19 -5.40
CA PHE A 22 -17.16 -14.91 -6.66
C PHE A 22 -17.40 -16.42 -6.56
N SER A 23 -17.19 -17.02 -5.39
CA SER A 23 -17.61 -18.41 -5.14
C SER A 23 -19.12 -18.58 -5.33
N GLN A 24 -19.91 -17.62 -4.84
CA GLN A 24 -21.36 -17.60 -5.04
C GLN A 24 -21.74 -17.35 -6.51
N VAL A 25 -21.08 -16.38 -7.18
CA VAL A 25 -21.30 -16.10 -8.61
C VAL A 25 -21.01 -17.33 -9.47
N LEU A 26 -20.01 -18.15 -9.12
CA LEU A 26 -19.66 -19.38 -9.81
C LEU A 26 -20.57 -20.58 -9.45
N GLY A 27 -21.48 -20.43 -8.49
CA GLY A 27 -22.40 -21.48 -8.06
C GLY A 27 -21.77 -22.53 -7.14
N PHE A 28 -20.63 -22.23 -6.51
CA PHE A 28 -19.91 -23.16 -5.62
C PHE A 28 -20.32 -23.04 -4.14
N GLY A 29 -21.22 -22.10 -3.82
CA GLY A 29 -21.65 -21.82 -2.45
C GLY A 29 -20.65 -20.95 -1.69
N GLU A 30 -20.69 -21.01 -0.35
CA GLU A 30 -19.81 -20.21 0.50
C GLU A 30 -18.39 -20.80 0.53
N THR A 31 -17.43 -20.06 -0.01
CA THR A 31 -16.01 -20.39 0.06
C THR A 31 -15.23 -19.18 0.54
N ARG A 32 -14.82 -19.22 1.80
CA ARG A 32 -14.07 -18.12 2.44
C ARG A 32 -12.62 -18.48 2.63
N LEU A 33 -11.72 -17.53 2.40
CA LEU A 33 -10.34 -17.67 2.83
C LEU A 33 -10.26 -17.64 4.36
N THR A 34 -9.36 -18.44 4.90
CA THR A 34 -8.92 -18.40 6.29
C THR A 34 -7.76 -17.43 6.43
N ILE A 35 -7.47 -17.01 7.67
CA ILE A 35 -6.33 -16.11 7.93
C ILE A 35 -5.02 -16.81 7.59
N ASP A 36 -4.85 -18.09 7.94
CA ASP A 36 -3.63 -18.86 7.65
C ASP A 36 -3.35 -18.98 6.14
N GLU A 37 -4.40 -19.07 5.31
CA GLU A 37 -4.25 -19.06 3.85
C GLU A 37 -3.78 -17.70 3.35
N ILE A 38 -4.33 -16.59 3.87
CA ILE A 38 -3.89 -15.24 3.51
C ILE A 38 -2.43 -15.02 3.94
N GLU A 39 -2.07 -15.43 5.16
CA GLU A 39 -0.70 -15.33 5.66
C GLU A 39 0.26 -16.19 4.86
N SER A 40 -0.21 -17.30 4.26
CA SER A 40 0.59 -18.09 3.32
C SER A 40 0.91 -17.34 2.04
N PHE A 41 -0.04 -16.55 1.49
CA PHE A 41 0.22 -15.64 0.36
C PHE A 41 1.27 -14.59 0.72
N GLU A 42 1.10 -13.91 1.86
CA GLU A 42 2.02 -12.89 2.33
C GLU A 42 3.44 -13.45 2.53
N ALA A 43 3.56 -14.61 3.19
CA ALA A 43 4.83 -15.29 3.42
C ALA A 43 5.54 -15.73 2.13
N ALA A 44 4.77 -16.00 1.07
CA ALA A 44 5.27 -16.37 -0.24
C ALA A 44 5.58 -15.15 -1.15
N GLY A 45 5.48 -13.93 -0.62
CA GLY A 45 5.77 -12.69 -1.35
C GLY A 45 4.61 -12.15 -2.18
N ILE A 46 3.41 -12.74 -2.08
CA ILE A 46 2.19 -12.25 -2.73
C ILE A 46 1.43 -11.41 -1.71
N THR A 47 1.83 -10.16 -1.57
CA THR A 47 1.38 -9.27 -0.48
C THR A 47 0.31 -8.26 -0.92
N SER A 48 -0.13 -8.31 -2.17
CA SER A 48 -1.15 -7.41 -2.72
C SER A 48 -2.44 -8.18 -2.95
N GLU A 49 -3.54 -7.69 -2.37
CA GLU A 49 -4.87 -8.26 -2.58
C GLU A 49 -5.37 -8.08 -4.00
N TRP A 50 -4.83 -7.09 -4.73
CA TRP A 50 -5.09 -6.92 -6.16
C TRP A 50 -4.54 -8.10 -6.97
N ASP A 51 -3.57 -8.85 -6.43
CA ASP A 51 -3.07 -10.08 -7.03
C ASP A 51 -3.71 -11.33 -6.41
N SER A 52 -3.76 -11.42 -5.07
CA SER A 52 -4.26 -12.62 -4.40
C SER A 52 -5.76 -12.87 -4.62
N ALA A 53 -6.60 -11.84 -4.72
CA ALA A 53 -8.02 -11.99 -5.01
C ALA A 53 -8.28 -12.65 -6.38
N PRO A 54 -7.76 -12.13 -7.52
CA PRO A 54 -7.97 -12.76 -8.82
C PRO A 54 -7.32 -14.14 -8.93
N ILE A 55 -6.17 -14.37 -8.27
CA ILE A 55 -5.56 -15.70 -8.17
C ILE A 55 -6.53 -16.68 -7.50
N CYS A 56 -7.10 -16.31 -6.36
CA CYS A 56 -8.02 -17.17 -5.62
C CYS A 56 -9.30 -17.46 -6.42
N VAL A 57 -9.86 -16.44 -7.08
CA VAL A 57 -11.06 -16.58 -7.91
C VAL A 57 -10.80 -17.48 -9.13
N ALA A 58 -9.66 -17.34 -9.80
CA ALA A 58 -9.28 -18.24 -10.90
C ALA A 58 -9.04 -19.67 -10.43
N ALA A 59 -8.41 -19.85 -9.27
CA ALA A 59 -8.19 -21.17 -8.66
C ALA A 59 -9.51 -21.90 -8.36
N LEU A 60 -10.52 -21.18 -7.84
CA LEU A 60 -11.86 -21.73 -7.60
C LEU A 60 -12.48 -22.24 -8.90
N ALA A 61 -12.40 -21.45 -9.97
CA ALA A 61 -12.95 -21.82 -11.27
C ALA A 61 -12.25 -23.06 -11.86
N LEU A 62 -10.92 -23.13 -11.77
CA LEU A 62 -10.13 -24.31 -12.16
C LEU A 62 -10.48 -25.56 -11.37
N GLY A 63 -10.83 -25.40 -10.08
CA GLY A 63 -11.22 -26.49 -9.19
C GLY A 63 -12.60 -27.09 -9.48
N GLY A 64 -13.41 -26.46 -10.35
CA GLY A 64 -14.72 -26.98 -10.75
C GLY A 64 -15.67 -27.22 -9.59
N GLY A 65 -15.65 -26.34 -8.57
CA GLY A 65 -16.47 -26.46 -7.36
C GLY A 65 -15.80 -27.19 -6.20
N ARG A 66 -14.57 -27.70 -6.37
CA ARG A 66 -13.73 -28.16 -5.26
C ARG A 66 -12.93 -26.99 -4.71
N ARG A 67 -12.98 -26.77 -3.40
CA ARG A 67 -12.13 -25.79 -2.72
C ARG A 67 -10.65 -26.07 -3.02
N PRO A 68 -9.89 -25.12 -3.58
CA PRO A 68 -8.46 -25.26 -3.78
C PRO A 68 -7.71 -25.38 -2.46
N ASP A 69 -6.60 -26.13 -2.47
CA ASP A 69 -5.57 -25.97 -1.44
C ASP A 69 -4.78 -24.70 -1.75
N PHE A 70 -5.22 -23.59 -1.15
CA PHE A 70 -4.64 -22.28 -1.40
C PHE A 70 -3.18 -22.22 -0.94
N ALA A 71 -2.81 -22.87 0.16
CA ALA A 71 -1.43 -22.88 0.64
C ALA A 71 -0.50 -23.59 -0.36
N ALA A 72 -0.86 -24.79 -0.82
CA ALA A 72 -0.07 -25.52 -1.81
C ALA A 72 -0.03 -24.82 -3.19
N LEU A 73 -1.11 -24.14 -3.56
CA LEU A 73 -1.17 -23.33 -4.78
C LEU A 73 -0.20 -22.15 -4.70
N THR A 74 -0.23 -21.41 -3.60
CA THR A 74 0.64 -20.25 -3.38
C THR A 74 2.12 -20.63 -3.39
N GLN A 75 2.50 -21.75 -2.75
CA GLN A 75 3.88 -22.23 -2.77
C GLN A 75 4.37 -22.52 -4.20
N ARG A 76 3.54 -23.19 -5.02
CA ARG A 76 3.87 -23.48 -6.42
C ARG A 76 3.97 -22.21 -7.26
N LEU A 77 3.04 -21.27 -7.08
CA LEU A 77 3.06 -20.01 -7.80
C LEU A 77 4.31 -19.19 -7.47
N SER A 78 4.65 -19.07 -6.18
CA SER A 78 5.83 -18.33 -5.71
C SER A 78 7.14 -18.91 -6.24
N ALA A 79 7.25 -20.24 -6.33
CA ALA A 79 8.42 -20.92 -6.90
C ALA A 79 8.65 -20.60 -8.40
N GLU A 80 7.60 -20.22 -9.11
CA GLU A 80 7.62 -19.94 -10.55
C GLU A 80 7.63 -18.43 -10.86
N LEU A 81 7.58 -17.56 -9.84
CA LEU A 81 7.47 -16.11 -10.01
C LEU A 81 8.75 -15.54 -10.59
N ARG A 82 8.64 -14.81 -11.69
CA ARG A 82 9.79 -14.15 -12.33
C ARG A 82 10.04 -12.78 -11.71
N ARG A 83 11.29 -12.32 -11.80
CA ARG A 83 11.66 -10.97 -11.36
C ARG A 83 10.83 -9.94 -12.13
N ALA A 84 10.20 -9.02 -11.40
CA ALA A 84 9.34 -7.95 -11.91
C ALA A 84 8.03 -8.41 -12.59
N GLU A 85 7.65 -9.68 -12.47
CA GLU A 85 6.34 -10.18 -12.89
C GLU A 85 5.34 -10.00 -11.74
N PHE A 86 4.11 -9.59 -12.04
CA PHE A 86 3.06 -9.56 -11.02
C PHE A 86 2.55 -10.98 -10.72
N PRO A 87 2.22 -11.33 -9.47
CA PRO A 87 1.77 -12.68 -9.14
C PRO A 87 0.52 -13.14 -9.93
N ALA A 88 -0.42 -12.25 -10.25
CA ALA A 88 -1.58 -12.60 -11.06
C ALA A 88 -1.19 -12.93 -12.53
N GLU A 89 -0.22 -12.23 -13.10
CA GLU A 89 0.33 -12.54 -14.43
C GLU A 89 1.08 -13.87 -14.44
N ALA A 90 1.84 -14.17 -13.38
CA ALA A 90 2.49 -15.46 -13.20
C ALA A 90 1.45 -16.59 -13.15
N ALA A 91 0.35 -16.39 -12.43
CA ALA A 91 -0.76 -17.34 -12.37
C ALA A 91 -1.41 -17.54 -13.74
N HIS A 92 -1.63 -16.47 -14.50
CA HIS A 92 -2.10 -16.57 -15.89
C HIS A 92 -1.15 -17.43 -16.73
N ARG A 93 0.14 -17.13 -16.72
CA ARG A 93 1.15 -17.86 -17.48
C ARG A 93 1.14 -19.37 -17.18
N LEU A 94 0.96 -19.74 -15.91
CA LEU A 94 0.94 -21.15 -15.49
C LEU A 94 -0.38 -21.85 -15.84
N TRP A 95 -1.50 -21.13 -15.86
CA TRP A 95 -2.83 -21.73 -15.96
C TRP A 95 -3.54 -21.49 -17.29
N ALA A 96 -3.03 -20.63 -18.17
CA ALA A 96 -3.72 -20.14 -19.37
C ALA A 96 -4.38 -21.25 -20.20
N ALA A 97 -3.70 -22.40 -20.40
CA ALA A 97 -4.24 -23.51 -21.19
C ALA A 97 -5.47 -24.22 -20.55
N HIS A 98 -5.73 -23.97 -19.27
CA HIS A 98 -6.75 -24.64 -18.47
C HIS A 98 -7.80 -23.68 -17.92
N LEU A 99 -7.63 -22.36 -18.10
CA LEU A 99 -8.57 -21.37 -17.57
C LEU A 99 -9.94 -21.57 -18.24
N PRO A 100 -11.01 -21.77 -17.45
CA PRO A 100 -12.34 -21.92 -18.00
C PRO A 100 -12.87 -20.56 -18.48
N SER A 101 -13.90 -20.60 -19.33
CA SER A 101 -14.85 -19.49 -19.44
C SER A 101 -16.10 -19.90 -18.68
N ALA A 102 -16.41 -19.21 -17.57
CA ALA A 102 -17.52 -19.57 -16.70
C ALA A 102 -18.31 -18.33 -16.29
N ASN A 103 -19.64 -18.42 -16.34
CA ASN A 103 -20.58 -17.42 -15.83
C ASN A 103 -20.30 -15.98 -16.34
N GLY A 104 -19.87 -15.86 -17.59
CA GLY A 104 -19.56 -14.56 -18.22
C GLY A 104 -18.23 -13.94 -17.77
N LEU A 105 -17.44 -14.63 -16.94
CA LEU A 105 -16.12 -14.18 -16.50
C LEU A 105 -15.03 -14.62 -17.47
N ASN A 106 -14.19 -13.66 -17.87
CA ASN A 106 -12.97 -13.92 -18.61
C ASN A 106 -11.78 -13.98 -17.65
N PHE A 107 -11.39 -15.20 -17.27
CA PHE A 107 -10.28 -15.41 -16.33
C PHE A 107 -8.91 -15.03 -16.89
N HIS A 108 -8.76 -14.95 -18.22
CA HIS A 108 -7.54 -14.39 -18.81
C HIS A 108 -7.43 -12.90 -18.49
N ASP A 109 -8.51 -12.14 -18.73
CA ASP A 109 -8.54 -10.70 -18.45
C ASP A 109 -8.42 -10.43 -16.94
N ILE A 110 -9.11 -11.19 -16.09
CA ILE A 110 -9.06 -11.04 -14.63
C ILE A 110 -7.62 -11.14 -14.10
N LEU A 111 -6.81 -12.05 -14.65
CA LEU A 111 -5.42 -12.24 -14.20
C LEU A 111 -4.44 -11.26 -14.85
N LEU A 112 -4.60 -10.94 -16.15
CA LEU A 112 -3.72 -10.01 -16.87
C LEU A 112 -3.99 -8.53 -16.55
N HIS A 113 -5.20 -8.22 -16.08
CA HIS A 113 -5.65 -6.86 -15.78
C HIS A 113 -6.13 -6.75 -14.34
N SER A 114 -5.52 -7.53 -13.45
CA SER A 114 -5.89 -7.68 -12.03
C SER A 114 -6.02 -6.37 -11.26
N ARG A 115 -5.30 -5.32 -11.69
CA ARG A 115 -5.22 -3.99 -11.07
C ARG A 115 -6.04 -2.91 -11.78
N ASP A 116 -6.70 -3.25 -12.88
CA ASP A 116 -7.50 -2.33 -13.69
C ASP A 116 -8.96 -2.38 -13.23
N ILE A 117 -9.46 -1.27 -12.69
CA ILE A 117 -10.83 -1.20 -12.13
C ILE A 117 -11.91 -1.38 -13.20
N ASP A 118 -11.65 -0.95 -14.43
CA ASP A 118 -12.61 -0.98 -15.53
C ASP A 118 -12.64 -2.35 -16.22
N ARG A 119 -11.52 -3.09 -16.16
CA ARG A 119 -11.37 -4.40 -16.83
C ARG A 119 -11.50 -5.60 -15.90
N SER A 120 -11.13 -5.47 -14.63
CA SER A 120 -11.18 -6.58 -13.67
C SER A 120 -12.42 -6.48 -12.77
N PRO A 121 -13.45 -7.32 -12.97
CA PRO A 121 -14.59 -7.39 -12.06
C PRO A 121 -14.18 -7.78 -10.64
N VAL A 122 -13.07 -8.52 -10.48
CA VAL A 122 -12.53 -8.88 -9.17
C VAL A 122 -12.00 -7.66 -8.44
N MET A 123 -11.28 -6.78 -9.15
CA MET A 123 -10.80 -5.51 -8.61
C MET A 123 -11.97 -4.60 -8.23
N ALA A 124 -13.00 -4.49 -9.09
CA ALA A 124 -14.19 -3.70 -8.81
C ALA A 124 -14.93 -4.18 -7.55
N VAL A 125 -15.14 -5.48 -7.39
CA VAL A 125 -15.79 -6.04 -6.18
C VAL A 125 -14.92 -5.85 -4.94
N PHE A 126 -13.61 -6.10 -5.03
CA PHE A 126 -12.68 -5.85 -3.93
C PHE A 126 -12.74 -4.40 -3.46
N GLN A 127 -12.67 -3.45 -4.39
CA GLN A 127 -12.71 -2.04 -4.05
C GLN A 127 -14.06 -1.58 -3.47
N GLN A 128 -15.17 -2.19 -3.89
CA GLN A 128 -16.47 -1.92 -3.28
C GLN A 128 -16.54 -2.34 -1.81
N PHE A 129 -15.92 -3.46 -1.41
CA PHE A 129 -15.81 -3.82 0.00
C PHE A 129 -14.82 -2.93 0.75
N THR A 130 -13.66 -2.66 0.16
CA THR A 130 -12.61 -1.82 0.75
C THR A 130 -13.11 -0.42 1.07
N LEU A 131 -13.74 0.25 0.09
CA LEU A 131 -14.15 1.65 0.17
C LEU A 131 -15.61 1.87 0.60
N GLY A 132 -16.47 0.85 0.45
CA GLY A 132 -17.89 0.96 0.75
C GLY A 132 -18.54 2.15 0.04
N PRO A 133 -19.17 3.10 0.77
CA PRO A 133 -19.77 4.31 0.18
C PRO A 133 -18.83 5.21 -0.64
N ALA A 134 -17.51 5.18 -0.38
CA ALA A 134 -16.56 6.04 -1.10
C ALA A 134 -16.24 5.56 -2.52
N PHE A 135 -16.65 4.33 -2.89
CA PHE A 135 -16.32 3.71 -4.18
C PHE A 135 -16.76 4.54 -5.39
N GLU A 136 -18.02 5.01 -5.40
CA GLU A 136 -18.58 5.71 -6.58
C GLU A 136 -17.88 7.04 -6.84
N ALA A 137 -17.52 7.75 -5.77
CA ALA A 137 -16.76 9.00 -5.88
C ALA A 137 -15.32 8.76 -6.36
N ALA A 138 -14.68 7.67 -5.87
CA ALA A 138 -13.32 7.33 -6.24
C ALA A 138 -13.19 6.90 -7.71
N TYR A 139 -14.16 6.14 -8.23
CA TYR A 139 -14.04 5.52 -9.54
C TYR A 139 -15.01 6.04 -10.60
N GLY A 140 -16.06 6.77 -10.22
CA GLY A 140 -17.12 7.16 -11.16
C GLY A 140 -17.95 5.98 -11.68
N LEU A 141 -17.86 4.82 -11.03
CA LEU A 141 -18.55 3.59 -11.38
C LEU A 141 -19.70 3.33 -10.40
N PRO A 142 -20.83 2.78 -10.86
CA PRO A 142 -21.97 2.49 -9.99
C PRO A 142 -21.63 1.38 -9.00
N ARG A 143 -22.09 1.53 -7.76
CA ARG A 143 -21.94 0.48 -6.74
C ARG A 143 -23.02 -0.58 -6.90
N THR A 144 -22.62 -1.85 -6.91
CA THR A 144 -23.52 -3.01 -6.96
C THR A 144 -23.59 -3.76 -5.62
N ILE A 145 -22.61 -3.54 -4.73
CA ILE A 145 -22.53 -4.18 -3.41
C ILE A 145 -22.81 -3.15 -2.33
N VAL A 146 -23.82 -3.38 -1.50
CA VAL A 146 -24.11 -2.53 -0.34
C VAL A 146 -23.32 -3.01 0.87
N SER A 147 -22.27 -2.29 1.24
CA SER A 147 -21.44 -2.58 2.40
C SER A 147 -20.94 -1.30 3.09
N GLU A 148 -20.54 -1.43 4.35
CA GLU A 148 -19.70 -0.44 5.03
C GLU A 148 -18.30 -0.44 4.41
N ALA A 149 -17.54 0.64 4.57
CA ALA A 149 -16.14 0.66 4.15
C ALA A 149 -15.31 -0.25 5.07
N TYR A 150 -14.79 -1.36 4.54
CA TYR A 150 -14.08 -2.34 5.36
C TYR A 150 -12.79 -1.79 5.98
N LEU A 151 -12.13 -0.83 5.31
CA LEU A 151 -11.02 -0.10 5.93
C LEU A 151 -11.45 0.58 7.23
N LEU A 152 -12.59 1.28 7.24
CA LEU A 152 -13.08 1.96 8.45
C LEU A 152 -13.63 0.98 9.49
N LYS A 153 -14.19 -0.15 9.04
CA LYS A 153 -14.81 -1.14 9.93
C LYS A 153 -13.80 -2.03 10.66
N TYR A 154 -12.72 -2.42 9.97
CA TYR A 154 -11.82 -3.47 10.45
C TYR A 154 -10.40 -2.99 10.73
N ASP A 155 -9.94 -1.86 10.17
CA ASP A 155 -8.69 -1.26 10.64
C ASP A 155 -8.89 -0.71 12.06
N ARG A 156 -7.83 -0.74 12.86
CA ARG A 156 -7.85 -0.19 14.22
C ARG A 156 -6.74 0.82 14.40
N PRO A 157 -7.00 1.98 15.03
CA PRO A 157 -5.96 2.96 15.31
C PRO A 157 -4.92 2.39 16.29
N ALA A 158 -3.64 2.62 16.00
CA ALA A 158 -2.52 2.30 16.89
C ALA A 158 -1.92 3.56 17.55
N LEU A 159 -2.29 4.75 17.08
CA LEU A 159 -1.83 6.03 17.61
C LEU A 159 -2.76 6.54 18.72
N GLY A 160 -2.18 6.91 19.86
CA GLY A 160 -2.88 7.50 21.00
C GLY A 160 -2.17 8.72 21.59
N VAL A 161 -1.13 9.23 20.94
CA VAL A 161 -0.38 10.42 21.35
C VAL A 161 -0.25 11.40 20.18
N PRO A 162 -0.08 12.71 20.44
CA PRO A 162 0.15 13.69 19.40
C PRO A 162 1.42 13.42 18.60
N VAL A 163 1.39 13.76 17.31
CA VAL A 163 2.56 13.78 16.43
C VAL A 163 3.14 15.19 16.34
N PRO A 164 4.45 15.34 16.04
CA PRO A 164 5.06 16.66 15.86
C PRO A 164 4.40 17.46 14.72
N PRO A 165 4.43 18.81 14.77
CA PRO A 165 3.71 19.66 13.81
C PRO A 165 4.26 19.60 12.38
N ARG A 166 5.55 19.29 12.18
CA ARG A 166 6.19 19.16 10.86
C ARG A 166 6.27 17.68 10.46
N SER A 167 5.11 17.06 10.28
CA SER A 167 4.97 15.64 9.95
C SER A 167 4.24 15.45 8.63
N ALA A 168 4.52 14.34 7.95
CA ALA A 168 3.76 13.84 6.81
C ALA A 168 3.57 12.33 6.95
N ILE A 169 2.50 11.82 6.35
CA ILE A 169 2.28 10.39 6.20
C ILE A 169 2.87 9.98 4.86
N TYR A 170 3.72 8.95 4.85
CA TYR A 170 4.13 8.28 3.61
C TYR A 170 3.74 6.81 3.68
N THR A 171 3.16 6.29 2.60
CA THR A 171 2.54 4.95 2.62
C THR A 171 2.45 4.31 1.24
N ALA A 172 2.41 2.99 1.20
CA ALA A 172 2.13 2.21 -0.01
C ALA A 172 0.64 2.12 -0.32
N ARG A 173 -0.25 2.48 0.63
CA ARG A 173 -1.68 2.48 0.38
C ARG A 173 -2.05 3.38 -0.81
N PRO A 174 -3.01 2.98 -1.64
CA PRO A 174 -3.74 3.88 -2.53
C PRO A 174 -4.13 5.15 -1.81
N SER A 175 -4.08 6.27 -2.54
CA SER A 175 -4.46 7.58 -2.01
C SER A 175 -5.10 8.40 -3.12
N ASN A 176 -5.63 9.55 -2.76
CA ASN A 176 -5.92 10.59 -3.74
C ASN A 176 -4.63 11.08 -4.43
N PRO A 177 -4.74 11.79 -5.57
CA PRO A 177 -3.64 12.59 -6.10
C PRO A 177 -3.24 13.68 -5.08
N PRO A 178 -2.05 14.29 -5.21
CA PRO A 178 -1.57 15.26 -4.24
C PRO A 178 -2.52 16.43 -4.07
N ARG A 179 -2.65 16.92 -2.82
CA ARG A 179 -3.50 18.06 -2.48
C ARG A 179 -3.10 19.30 -3.28
N GLY A 180 -4.11 20.07 -3.69
CA GLY A 180 -3.91 21.23 -4.58
C GLY A 180 -3.92 20.87 -6.06
N THR A 181 -4.17 19.60 -6.42
CA THR A 181 -4.50 19.21 -7.79
C THR A 181 -6.01 19.09 -7.98
N PRO A 182 -6.52 19.22 -9.22
CA PRO A 182 -7.94 19.00 -9.50
C PRO A 182 -8.38 17.58 -9.11
N PRO A 183 -9.62 17.41 -8.61
CA PRO A 183 -10.18 16.08 -8.35
C PRO A 183 -10.15 15.20 -9.60
N GLN A 184 -9.81 13.93 -9.43
CA GLN A 184 -9.72 12.94 -10.50
C GLN A 184 -10.29 11.60 -10.00
N THR A 185 -11.02 10.91 -10.88
CA THR A 185 -11.43 9.51 -10.66
C THR A 185 -10.25 8.57 -10.92
N GLY A 186 -10.37 7.32 -10.46
CA GLY A 186 -9.32 6.31 -10.59
C GLY A 186 -8.34 6.26 -9.42
N TYR A 187 -8.56 7.09 -8.39
CA TYR A 187 -7.75 7.15 -7.18
C TYR A 187 -8.58 6.74 -5.97
N ALA A 188 -8.16 5.68 -5.29
CA ALA A 188 -8.84 5.19 -4.09
C ALA A 188 -8.31 5.92 -2.85
N PRO A 189 -9.17 6.57 -2.04
CA PRO A 189 -8.75 7.40 -0.91
C PRO A 189 -8.39 6.58 0.35
N GLU A 190 -7.69 5.46 0.18
CA GLU A 190 -7.49 4.46 1.24
C GLU A 190 -6.53 4.95 2.33
N ALA A 191 -5.51 5.71 1.94
CA ALA A 191 -4.60 6.39 2.86
C ALA A 191 -5.31 7.52 3.61
N GLU A 192 -6.20 8.27 2.97
CA GLU A 192 -7.00 9.32 3.57
C GLU A 192 -7.94 8.75 4.64
N LEU A 193 -8.69 7.69 4.32
CA LEU A 193 -9.54 6.97 5.28
C LEU A 193 -8.73 6.48 6.49
N GLY A 194 -7.54 5.92 6.23
CA GLY A 194 -6.63 5.48 7.29
C GLY A 194 -6.11 6.63 8.16
N ALA A 195 -5.81 7.79 7.55
CA ALA A 195 -5.34 8.98 8.26
C ALA A 195 -6.45 9.62 9.10
N GLU A 196 -7.68 9.66 8.58
CA GLU A 196 -8.86 10.12 9.32
C GLU A 196 -9.12 9.26 10.56
N LEU A 197 -9.01 7.93 10.44
CA LEU A 197 -9.22 6.99 11.54
C LEU A 197 -8.27 7.23 12.73
N VAL A 198 -7.07 7.76 12.48
CA VAL A 198 -6.07 8.09 13.52
C VAL A 198 -6.03 9.59 13.87
N GLY A 199 -6.97 10.39 13.35
CA GLY A 199 -7.02 11.83 13.60
C GLY A 199 -5.93 12.66 12.91
N LEU A 200 -5.26 12.09 11.90
CA LEU A 200 -4.16 12.72 11.15
C LEU A 200 -4.54 13.12 9.72
N GLY A 201 -5.83 13.12 9.38
CA GLY A 201 -6.31 13.52 8.05
C GLY A 201 -5.90 14.94 7.62
N HIS A 202 -5.48 15.79 8.55
CA HIS A 202 -4.96 17.13 8.24
C HIS A 202 -3.51 17.14 7.72
N LEU A 203 -2.70 16.12 8.05
CA LEU A 203 -1.31 16.06 7.60
C LEU A 203 -1.21 15.83 6.08
N PRO A 204 -0.11 16.24 5.44
CA PRO A 204 0.20 15.82 4.08
C PRO A 204 0.27 14.29 3.97
N ILE A 205 -0.24 13.74 2.88
CA ILE A 205 -0.26 12.30 2.61
C ILE A 205 0.44 12.03 1.29
N ILE A 206 1.61 11.40 1.34
CA ILE A 206 2.36 10.94 0.19
C ILE A 206 2.12 9.44 0.03
N GLY A 207 0.97 9.10 -0.55
CA GLY A 207 0.53 7.72 -0.82
C GLY A 207 0.80 7.27 -2.25
N TYR A 208 0.21 6.14 -2.65
CA TYR A 208 0.40 5.61 -4.00
C TYR A 208 -0.26 6.49 -5.07
N GLY A 209 -1.38 7.15 -4.78
CA GLY A 209 -1.99 8.13 -5.70
C GLY A 209 -1.09 9.31 -6.00
N SER A 210 -0.27 9.73 -5.02
CA SER A 210 0.77 10.74 -5.24
C SER A 210 1.83 10.27 -6.24
N MET A 211 2.21 8.99 -6.19
CA MET A 211 3.18 8.40 -7.12
C MET A 211 2.60 8.19 -8.52
N GLN A 212 1.33 7.78 -8.61
CA GLN A 212 0.61 7.67 -9.88
C GLN A 212 0.49 9.04 -10.57
N TRP A 213 0.14 10.08 -9.81
CA TRP A 213 0.10 11.44 -10.32
C TRP A 213 1.48 11.88 -10.82
N LEU A 214 2.54 11.66 -10.03
CA LEU A 214 3.91 12.02 -10.41
C LEU A 214 4.33 11.29 -11.70
N ALA A 215 4.05 10.00 -11.82
CA ALA A 215 4.30 9.22 -13.02
C ALA A 215 3.56 9.79 -14.25
N GLY A 216 2.34 10.31 -14.06
CA GLY A 216 1.63 11.04 -15.11
C GLY A 216 2.32 12.34 -15.55
N GLN A 217 3.09 12.99 -14.67
CA GLN A 217 3.84 14.21 -14.99
C GLN A 217 5.18 13.94 -15.68
N VAL A 218 5.91 12.92 -15.22
CA VAL A 218 7.32 12.68 -15.62
C VAL A 218 7.51 11.45 -16.51
N GLY A 219 6.43 10.68 -16.73
CA GLY A 219 6.46 9.37 -17.37
C GLY A 219 6.83 8.24 -16.41
N GLY A 220 6.51 7.00 -16.80
CA GLY A 220 6.78 5.80 -16.02
C GLY A 220 5.55 5.25 -15.28
N HIS A 221 5.80 4.44 -14.26
CA HIS A 221 4.77 3.77 -13.45
C HIS A 221 4.91 4.20 -11.99
N GLY A 222 3.78 4.39 -11.29
CA GLY A 222 3.78 4.84 -9.90
C GLY A 222 4.56 3.90 -8.97
N GLU A 223 4.55 2.60 -9.25
CA GLU A 223 5.27 1.58 -8.48
C GLU A 223 6.79 1.80 -8.47
N HIS A 224 7.36 2.44 -9.50
CA HIS A 224 8.79 2.75 -9.55
C HIS A 224 9.20 3.84 -8.56
N PHE A 225 8.26 4.70 -8.16
CA PHE A 225 8.50 5.79 -7.23
C PHE A 225 8.10 5.46 -5.79
N LEU A 226 7.40 4.34 -5.58
CA LEU A 226 7.00 3.86 -4.27
C LEU A 226 8.21 3.37 -3.46
N LYS A 227 8.10 3.41 -2.13
CA LYS A 227 9.07 2.80 -1.21
C LYS A 227 9.45 1.38 -1.67
N PRO A 228 10.75 1.03 -1.71
CA PRO A 228 11.88 1.70 -1.07
C PRO A 228 12.54 2.83 -1.88
N SER A 229 11.94 3.30 -2.98
CA SER A 229 12.49 4.43 -3.74
C SER A 229 12.67 5.67 -2.86
N PRO A 230 13.80 6.40 -2.98
CA PRO A 230 14.02 7.64 -2.23
C PRO A 230 13.07 8.77 -2.66
N VAL A 231 12.46 8.69 -3.84
CA VAL A 231 11.54 9.71 -4.36
C VAL A 231 10.35 9.92 -3.41
N GLN A 232 9.69 8.84 -2.97
CA GLN A 232 8.58 8.98 -2.03
C GLN A 232 9.01 9.62 -0.70
N GLY A 233 10.20 9.25 -0.20
CA GLY A 233 10.77 9.80 1.03
C GLY A 233 11.08 11.29 0.92
N LEU A 234 11.74 11.71 -0.16
CA LEU A 234 12.04 13.11 -0.45
C LEU A 234 10.76 13.96 -0.54
N ALA A 235 9.71 13.45 -1.19
CA ALA A 235 8.44 14.15 -1.31
C ALA A 235 7.77 14.33 0.06
N ALA A 236 7.80 13.30 0.91
CA ALA A 236 7.29 13.38 2.27
C ALA A 236 8.06 14.39 3.14
N ILE A 237 9.38 14.45 3.00
CA ILE A 237 10.23 15.44 3.69
C ILE A 237 9.86 16.86 3.25
N GLY A 238 9.74 17.10 1.94
CA GLY A 238 9.33 18.39 1.39
C GLY A 238 7.96 18.83 1.89
N ALA A 239 6.98 17.93 1.85
CA ALA A 239 5.62 18.20 2.31
C ALA A 239 5.57 18.48 3.83
N ALA A 240 6.30 17.69 4.65
CA ALA A 240 6.43 17.94 6.09
C ALA A 240 7.13 19.28 6.40
N ALA A 241 8.02 19.73 5.50
CA ALA A 241 8.69 21.02 5.62
C ALA A 241 7.80 22.21 5.23
N GLY A 242 6.63 21.97 4.62
CA GLY A 242 5.64 22.97 4.25
C GLY A 242 5.55 23.26 2.75
N LEU A 243 6.25 22.51 1.90
CA LEU A 243 6.09 22.63 0.45
C LEU A 243 4.71 22.09 0.02
N PRO A 244 4.04 22.71 -0.97
CA PRO A 244 2.87 22.12 -1.61
C PRO A 244 3.18 20.73 -2.15
N GLU A 245 2.29 19.75 -1.94
CA GLU A 245 2.54 18.35 -2.31
C GLU A 245 2.96 18.15 -3.78
N PRO A 246 2.34 18.80 -4.79
CA PRO A 246 2.76 18.67 -6.19
C PRO A 246 4.20 19.16 -6.42
N GLU A 247 4.58 20.26 -5.77
CA GLU A 247 5.92 20.83 -5.86
C GLU A 247 6.93 19.91 -5.17
N ALA A 248 6.61 19.37 -4.00
CA ALA A 248 7.45 18.40 -3.29
C ALA A 248 7.66 17.09 -4.07
N LEU A 249 6.66 16.63 -4.83
CA LEU A 249 6.77 15.44 -5.67
C LEU A 249 7.69 15.65 -6.88
N LEU A 250 7.49 16.75 -7.61
CA LEU A 250 8.38 17.12 -8.72
C LEU A 250 9.81 17.37 -8.21
N ALA A 251 9.94 17.90 -6.99
CA ALA A 251 11.19 18.05 -6.27
C ALA A 251 11.97 16.79 -6.08
N ALA A 252 11.28 15.83 -5.48
CA ALA A 252 11.84 14.56 -5.14
C ALA A 252 12.35 13.86 -6.40
N HIS A 253 11.55 13.89 -7.47
CA HIS A 253 11.94 13.32 -8.75
C HIS A 253 13.16 14.03 -9.35
N ALA A 254 13.15 15.37 -9.40
CA ALA A 254 14.27 16.14 -9.95
C ALA A 254 15.57 15.87 -9.20
N LEU A 255 15.54 15.92 -7.86
CA LEU A 255 16.70 15.68 -7.01
C LEU A 255 17.24 14.25 -7.16
N ALA A 256 16.36 13.24 -7.15
CA ALA A 256 16.77 11.84 -7.29
C ALA A 256 17.41 11.53 -8.66
N HIS A 257 17.11 12.33 -9.69
CA HIS A 257 17.67 12.17 -11.04
C HIS A 257 18.79 13.19 -11.35
N GLY A 258 19.25 13.96 -10.37
CA GLY A 258 20.34 14.94 -10.55
C GLY A 258 19.97 16.16 -11.39
N ASN A 259 18.68 16.50 -11.47
CA ASN A 259 18.18 17.61 -12.27
C ASN A 259 18.15 18.92 -11.48
N GLY A 260 19.10 19.82 -11.78
CA GLY A 260 19.04 21.26 -11.47
C GLY A 260 18.82 21.66 -10.00
N PRO A 261 18.71 22.98 -9.74
CA PRO A 261 18.31 23.47 -8.43
C PRO A 261 16.82 23.18 -8.17
N HIS A 262 16.48 22.79 -6.94
CA HIS A 262 15.10 22.49 -6.56
C HIS A 262 14.77 23.02 -5.15
N PRO A 263 13.52 23.45 -4.86
CA PRO A 263 13.00 23.76 -3.52
C PRO A 263 13.47 22.87 -2.35
N LEU A 264 13.74 21.58 -2.55
CA LEU A 264 14.26 20.70 -1.49
C LEU A 264 15.67 21.11 -1.02
N GLN A 265 16.50 21.64 -1.92
CA GLN A 265 17.84 22.15 -1.58
C GLN A 265 17.77 23.46 -0.78
N ALA A 266 16.67 24.20 -0.88
CA ALA A 266 16.46 25.44 -0.14
C ALA A 266 16.03 25.19 1.32
N LEU A 267 15.75 23.93 1.71
CA LEU A 267 15.36 23.59 3.08
C LEU A 267 16.51 23.75 4.09
N GLY A 268 17.77 23.87 3.62
CA GLY A 268 18.94 24.06 4.47
C GLY A 268 19.44 22.74 5.06
N GLU A 269 19.66 22.73 6.37
CA GLU A 269 20.10 21.57 7.16
C GLU A 269 18.98 21.09 8.07
N GLY A 270 18.99 19.82 8.47
CA GLY A 270 17.89 19.31 9.27
C GLY A 270 18.03 17.87 9.73
N ARG A 271 17.00 17.42 10.47
CA ARG A 271 16.90 16.06 10.98
C ARG A 271 15.57 15.47 10.57
N VAL A 272 15.60 14.29 9.96
CA VAL A 272 14.42 13.52 9.58
C VAL A 272 14.33 12.30 10.47
N MET A 273 13.19 12.17 11.16
CA MET A 273 12.87 10.97 11.92
C MET A 273 11.79 10.19 11.18
N VAL A 274 12.08 8.94 10.86
CA VAL A 274 11.18 8.06 10.11
C VAL A 274 10.71 6.92 10.99
N PHE A 275 9.39 6.74 11.12
CA PHE A 275 8.78 5.65 11.87
C PHE A 275 8.22 4.61 10.89
N GLU A 276 8.79 3.42 10.88
CA GLU A 276 8.44 2.37 9.91
C GLU A 276 8.51 0.97 10.53
N ASP A 277 7.74 0.08 9.93
CA ASP A 277 7.68 -1.33 10.27
C ASP A 277 8.52 -2.17 9.28
N SER A 278 9.00 -1.58 8.18
CA SER A 278 9.83 -2.24 7.18
C SER A 278 11.26 -1.68 7.08
N ALA A 279 12.23 -2.59 7.11
CA ALA A 279 13.64 -2.28 6.94
C ALA A 279 13.95 -1.66 5.55
N GLY A 280 13.19 -2.04 4.51
CA GLY A 280 13.35 -1.48 3.16
C GLY A 280 12.95 -0.01 3.11
N SER A 281 11.83 0.34 3.75
CA SER A 281 11.34 1.73 3.81
C SER A 281 12.32 2.65 4.55
N ILE A 282 12.90 2.19 5.67
CA ILE A 282 13.91 2.96 6.42
C ILE A 282 15.13 3.25 5.54
N ARG A 283 15.62 2.24 4.80
CA ARG A 283 16.75 2.42 3.87
C ARG A 283 16.42 3.44 2.78
N GLY A 284 15.23 3.38 2.19
CA GLY A 284 14.78 4.34 1.19
C GLY A 284 14.76 5.78 1.71
N VAL A 285 14.32 6.01 2.95
CA VAL A 285 14.35 7.35 3.56
C VAL A 285 15.78 7.79 3.91
N ARG A 286 16.66 6.88 4.34
CA ARG A 286 18.09 7.21 4.52
C ARG A 286 18.75 7.64 3.21
N GLU A 287 18.43 6.97 2.10
CA GLU A 287 18.88 7.36 0.77
C GLU A 287 18.31 8.72 0.37
N ALA A 288 17.02 8.98 0.61
CA ALA A 288 16.42 10.29 0.41
C ALA A 288 17.16 11.40 1.18
N VAL A 289 17.48 11.16 2.45
CA VAL A 289 18.23 12.12 3.27
C VAL A 289 19.66 12.31 2.77
N ALA A 290 20.34 11.24 2.33
CA ALA A 290 21.67 11.35 1.75
C ALA A 290 21.69 12.23 0.50
N LEU A 291 20.62 12.21 -0.31
CA LEU A 291 20.45 13.07 -1.48
C LEU A 291 20.24 14.56 -1.12
N LEU A 292 19.73 14.87 0.08
CA LEU A 292 19.60 16.25 0.56
C LEU A 292 20.96 16.88 0.93
N GLY A 293 21.95 16.05 1.27
CA GLY A 293 23.34 16.48 1.50
C GLY A 293 23.81 16.35 2.96
N ALA A 294 25.08 16.71 3.19
CA ALA A 294 25.80 16.42 4.44
C ALA A 294 25.26 17.12 5.70
N GLY A 295 24.46 18.18 5.55
CA GLY A 295 23.81 18.88 6.66
C GLY A 295 22.53 18.19 7.16
N TRP A 296 22.20 17.01 6.64
CA TRP A 296 21.01 16.27 7.06
C TRP A 296 21.33 14.99 7.83
N GLU A 297 20.61 14.78 8.92
CA GLU A 297 20.63 13.53 9.70
C GLU A 297 19.33 12.74 9.47
N CYS A 298 19.46 11.42 9.30
CA CYS A 298 18.32 10.50 9.28
C CYS A 298 18.33 9.60 10.51
N VAL A 299 17.21 9.61 11.23
CA VAL A 299 16.94 8.73 12.36
C VAL A 299 15.85 7.74 11.98
N GLY A 300 16.24 6.48 11.81
CA GLY A 300 15.33 5.37 11.56
C GLY A 300 14.78 4.79 12.86
N ILE A 301 13.47 4.89 13.06
CA ILE A 301 12.74 4.32 14.19
C ILE A 301 11.91 3.14 13.69
N GLY A 302 12.28 1.93 14.11
CA GLY A 302 11.54 0.71 13.81
C GLY A 302 10.35 0.51 14.75
N ILE A 303 9.21 0.08 14.22
CA ILE A 303 8.04 -0.33 15.02
C ILE A 303 7.79 -1.83 14.84
N ALA A 304 8.02 -2.61 15.90
CA ALA A 304 7.75 -4.05 15.92
C ALA A 304 7.63 -4.60 17.34
N GLY A 305 6.54 -5.33 17.61
CA GLY A 305 6.31 -6.02 18.88
C GLY A 305 7.12 -7.31 19.10
N GLY A 306 7.83 -7.81 18.07
CA GLY A 306 8.64 -9.03 18.17
C GLY A 306 8.87 -9.76 16.83
N GLY A 307 9.40 -10.98 16.93
CA GLY A 307 9.54 -11.91 15.81
C GLY A 307 10.59 -11.53 14.75
N PRO A 308 10.54 -12.16 13.56
CA PRO A 308 11.49 -11.92 12.47
C PRO A 308 11.58 -10.45 12.03
N LYS A 309 10.48 -9.70 12.16
CA LYS A 309 10.40 -8.27 11.84
C LYS A 309 11.29 -7.42 12.75
N LEU A 310 11.28 -7.69 14.06
CA LEU A 310 12.18 -7.04 15.02
C LEU A 310 13.65 -7.28 14.63
N ALA A 311 14.01 -8.53 14.32
CA ALA A 311 15.38 -8.88 13.93
C ALA A 311 15.82 -8.22 12.61
N ALA A 312 14.90 -8.01 11.67
CA ALA A 312 15.17 -7.29 10.43
C ALA A 312 15.34 -5.79 10.65
N LEU A 313 14.47 -5.17 11.46
CA LEU A 313 14.54 -3.74 11.79
C LEU A 313 15.79 -3.38 12.60
N ALA A 314 16.17 -4.22 13.57
CA ALA A 314 17.35 -4.01 14.42
C ALA A 314 18.67 -3.90 13.64
N LYS A 315 18.70 -4.31 12.37
CA LYS A 315 19.87 -4.19 11.48
C LYS A 315 19.99 -2.83 10.79
N VAL A 316 18.91 -2.02 10.75
CA VAL A 316 18.88 -0.78 9.95
C VAL A 316 18.30 0.44 10.66
N ALA A 317 17.42 0.21 11.63
CA ALA A 317 16.87 1.26 12.48
C ALA A 317 17.90 1.62 13.56
N ASP A 318 17.97 2.89 13.93
CA ASP A 318 18.80 3.34 15.04
C ASP A 318 18.21 2.85 16.38
N ARG A 319 16.88 2.79 16.46
CA ARG A 319 16.11 2.32 17.62
C ARG A 319 14.87 1.56 17.15
N VAL A 320 14.43 0.59 17.94
CA VAL A 320 13.19 -0.16 17.67
C VAL A 320 12.30 -0.16 18.91
N TYR A 321 11.03 0.17 18.71
CA TYR A 321 10.02 0.21 19.77
C TYR A 321 8.88 -0.77 19.47
N PRO A 322 8.21 -1.30 20.51
CA PRO A 322 7.08 -2.20 20.32
C PRO A 322 5.84 -1.51 19.74
N SER A 323 5.70 -0.18 19.93
CA SER A 323 4.59 0.61 19.40
C SER A 323 5.00 2.03 19.01
N ILE A 324 4.21 2.68 18.15
CA ILE A 324 4.41 4.08 17.79
C ILE A 324 4.26 5.03 18.99
N ASN A 325 3.41 4.68 19.96
CA ASN A 325 3.21 5.51 21.15
C ASN A 325 4.44 5.50 22.05
N ASP A 326 5.11 4.35 22.19
CA ASP A 326 6.35 4.26 22.96
C ASP A 326 7.46 5.03 22.25
N ALA A 327 7.54 4.90 20.92
CA ALA A 327 8.49 5.65 20.12
C ALA A 327 8.32 7.17 20.30
N LEU A 328 7.11 7.69 20.07
CA LEU A 328 6.85 9.14 20.17
C LEU A 328 7.06 9.69 21.58
N LYS A 329 6.74 8.93 22.64
CA LYS A 329 7.01 9.36 24.02
C LYS A 329 8.50 9.49 24.32
N ASN A 330 9.31 8.56 23.83
CA ASN A 330 10.75 8.55 24.09
C ASN A 330 11.51 9.53 23.19
N GLU A 331 11.13 9.65 21.92
CA GLU A 331 11.83 10.54 20.97
C GLU A 331 11.43 12.02 21.13
N ASN A 332 10.19 12.33 21.53
CA ASN A 332 9.76 13.71 21.79
C ASN A 332 10.15 14.19 23.20
N GLY A 333 10.42 13.27 24.14
CA GLY A 333 10.81 13.59 25.51
C GLY A 333 12.24 14.12 25.67
N GLY A 334 13.05 14.11 24.61
CA GLY A 334 14.44 14.56 24.61
C GLY A 334 14.67 16.01 24.14
N SER A 335 13.62 16.82 24.02
CA SER A 335 13.72 18.23 23.59
C SER A 335 13.49 19.25 24.71
N ASN A 336 13.65 18.84 25.97
CA ASN A 336 13.86 19.74 27.10
C ASN A 336 15.28 19.53 27.60
N ASP A 337 16.23 20.27 27.00
CA ASP A 337 17.46 20.77 27.63
C ASP A 337 18.04 21.88 26.75
#